data_AF-A0AAE9H8K7-F1
#
_entry.id   AF-A0AAE9H8K7-F1
#
_cell.length_a   1.000
_cell.length_b   1.000
_cell.length_c   1.000
_cell.angle_alpha   90.00
_cell.angle_beta   90.00
_cell.angle_gamma   90.00
#
_symmetry.space_group_name_H-M   'P 1'
#
loop_
_entity.id
_entity.type
_entity.pdbx_description
1 polymer ?
#
loop_
_entity_poly.entity_id
_entity_poly.type
_entity_poly.pdbx_seq_one_letter_code
_entity_poly.pdbx_strand_id
1 'polypeptide(L)'
;MSISKRIARRVRMLFGLRNAYRRTFSGRDGETVLADLAKFCRVGSSSVATSRITGTVDTHATMLVEGRREAFFHIAKVLRMTDEQINQIMERENERTE
;
A
#
# COMPACT_ATOMS: atom_id res chain seq x y z
N MET A 1 25.59 12.30 -12.71
CA MET A 1 24.32 11.77 -13.27
C MET A 1 23.25 12.85 -13.17
N SER A 2 22.76 13.37 -14.31
CA SER A 2 21.82 14.50 -14.36
C SER A 2 20.52 14.23 -13.57
N ILE A 3 19.99 15.25 -12.90
CA ILE A 3 18.79 15.23 -12.04
C ILE A 3 17.57 14.70 -12.80
N SER A 4 17.35 15.16 -14.03
CA SER A 4 16.29 14.68 -14.93
C SER A 4 16.36 13.14 -15.15
N LYS A 5 17.57 12.57 -15.26
CA LYS A 5 17.75 11.10 -15.38
C LYS A 5 17.36 10.34 -14.11
N ARG A 6 17.43 10.96 -12.92
CA ARG A 6 17.01 10.34 -11.64
C ARG A 6 15.49 10.28 -11.54
N ILE A 7 14.81 11.38 -11.89
CA ILE A 7 13.33 11.47 -11.89
C ILE A 7 12.75 10.43 -12.86
N ALA A 8 13.22 10.40 -14.11
CA ALA A 8 12.78 9.44 -15.11
C ALA A 8 12.97 7.97 -14.67
N ARG A 9 14.07 7.67 -13.96
CA ARG A 9 14.32 6.33 -13.41
C ARG A 9 13.31 5.96 -12.33
N ARG A 10 12.98 6.90 -11.45
CA ARG A 10 12.01 6.68 -10.36
C ARG A 10 10.60 6.45 -10.90
N VAL A 11 10.18 7.23 -11.89
CA VAL A 11 8.90 7.04 -12.59
C VAL A 11 8.83 5.65 -13.24
N ARG A 12 9.88 5.26 -13.98
CA ARG A 12 9.97 3.93 -14.57
C ARG A 12 9.87 2.81 -13.52
N MET A 13 10.51 3.00 -12.36
CA MET A 13 10.42 2.08 -11.23
C MET A 13 8.99 1.97 -10.68
N LEU A 14 8.26 3.08 -10.55
CA LEU A 14 6.86 3.06 -10.07
C LEU A 14 5.94 2.33 -11.03
N PHE A 15 6.06 2.58 -12.35
CA PHE A 15 5.32 1.82 -13.36
C PHE A 15 5.65 0.32 -13.31
N GLY A 16 6.94 -0.01 -13.18
CA GLY A 16 7.40 -1.39 -13.05
C GLY A 16 6.83 -2.09 -11.81
N LEU A 17 6.84 -1.40 -10.66
CA LEU A 17 6.30 -1.91 -9.41
C LEU A 17 4.79 -2.15 -9.51
N ARG A 18 4.02 -1.16 -10.00
CA ARG A 18 2.58 -1.32 -10.22
C ARG A 18 2.26 -2.51 -11.10
N ASN A 19 2.99 -2.66 -12.21
CA ASN A 19 2.78 -3.77 -13.13
C ASN A 19 3.13 -5.12 -12.50
N ALA A 20 4.15 -5.18 -11.64
CA ALA A 20 4.46 -6.39 -10.88
C ALA A 20 3.31 -6.76 -9.95
N TYR A 21 2.79 -5.82 -9.16
CA TYR A 21 1.66 -6.05 -8.27
C TYR A 21 0.42 -6.52 -9.02
N ARG A 22 0.08 -5.86 -10.14
CA ARG A 22 -1.06 -6.24 -10.98
C ARG A 22 -0.94 -7.67 -11.51
N ARG A 23 0.25 -8.09 -11.96
CA ARG A 23 0.48 -9.47 -12.41
C ARG A 23 0.39 -10.48 -11.26
N THR A 24 0.94 -10.14 -10.09
CA THR A 24 0.90 -11.03 -8.92
C THR A 24 -0.51 -11.27 -8.42
N PHE A 25 -1.35 -10.23 -8.40
CA PHE A 25 -2.71 -10.29 -7.85
C PHE A 25 -3.81 -10.32 -8.93
N SER A 26 -3.48 -10.66 -10.18
CA SER A 26 -4.48 -10.84 -11.25
C SER A 26 -5.09 -12.23 -11.26
N GLY A 27 -6.34 -12.33 -11.71
CA GLY A 27 -7.05 -13.59 -11.88
C GLY A 27 -7.57 -14.17 -10.55
N ARG A 28 -8.21 -15.33 -10.65
CA ARG A 28 -8.97 -15.96 -9.55
C ARG A 28 -8.14 -16.16 -8.28
N ASP A 29 -6.92 -16.65 -8.41
CA ASP A 29 -6.06 -16.94 -7.25
C ASP A 29 -5.57 -15.64 -6.60
N GLY A 30 -5.22 -14.64 -7.42
CA GLY A 30 -4.84 -13.31 -6.95
C GLY A 30 -5.97 -12.63 -6.16
N GLU A 31 -7.21 -12.72 -6.68
CA GLU A 31 -8.41 -12.22 -6.00
C GLU A 31 -8.66 -12.97 -4.68
N THR A 32 -8.48 -14.29 -4.67
CA THR A 32 -8.64 -15.14 -3.48
C THR A 32 -7.63 -14.75 -2.39
N VAL A 33 -6.36 -14.58 -2.76
CA VAL A 33 -5.30 -14.15 -1.84
C VAL A 33 -5.55 -12.73 -1.33
N LEU A 34 -5.99 -11.80 -2.19
CA LEU A 34 -6.32 -10.44 -1.75
C LEU A 34 -7.49 -10.43 -0.76
N ALA A 35 -8.50 -11.27 -0.96
CA ALA A 35 -9.63 -11.39 -0.04
C ALA A 35 -9.20 -11.96 1.32
N ASP A 36 -8.34 -12.99 1.33
CA ASP A 36 -7.79 -13.56 2.56
C ASP A 36 -6.91 -12.54 3.31
N LEU A 37 -6.02 -11.84 2.60
CA LEU A 37 -5.19 -10.78 3.18
C LEU A 37 -6.03 -9.64 3.76
N ALA A 38 -7.11 -9.24 3.08
CA ALA A 38 -8.02 -8.20 3.58
C ALA A 38 -8.63 -8.62 4.93
N LYS A 39 -9.02 -9.89 5.06
CA LYS A 39 -9.54 -10.47 6.31
C LYS A 39 -8.47 -10.53 7.40
N PHE A 40 -7.28 -11.05 7.07
CA PHE A 40 -6.15 -11.16 8.00
C PHE A 40 -5.71 -9.79 8.55
N CYS A 41 -5.72 -8.77 7.70
CA CYS A 41 -5.38 -7.38 8.04
C CYS A 41 -6.55 -6.59 8.65
N ARG A 42 -7.71 -7.22 8.90
CA ARG A 42 -8.92 -6.62 9.49
C ARG A 42 -9.41 -5.37 8.73
N VAL A 43 -9.27 -5.37 7.41
CA VAL A 43 -9.75 -4.28 6.56
C VAL A 43 -11.28 -4.20 6.66
N GLY A 44 -11.81 -2.99 6.88
CA GLY A 44 -13.25 -2.76 7.04
C GLY A 44 -13.83 -3.11 8.42
N SER A 45 -13.01 -3.60 9.35
CA SER A 45 -13.41 -3.90 10.74
C SER A 45 -12.72 -2.95 11.74
N SER A 46 -13.21 -2.88 12.98
CA SER A 46 -12.48 -2.20 14.06
C SER A 46 -11.13 -2.89 14.28
N SER A 47 -10.08 -2.12 14.55
CA SER A 47 -8.76 -2.61 14.94
C SER A 47 -8.57 -2.71 16.44
N VAL A 48 -9.43 -2.02 17.20
CA VAL A 48 -9.37 -1.97 18.67
C VAL A 48 -9.41 -3.38 19.21
N ALA A 49 -8.37 -3.73 19.94
CA ALA A 49 -8.27 -4.96 20.71
C ALA A 49 -8.55 -4.63 22.18
N THR A 50 -9.26 -5.52 22.85
CA THR A 50 -9.53 -5.43 24.29
C THR A 50 -8.94 -6.64 25.01
N SER A 51 -8.43 -6.41 26.21
CA SER A 51 -7.95 -7.46 27.10
C SER A 51 -9.12 -8.34 27.52
N ARG A 52 -8.96 -9.67 27.40
CA ARG A 52 -9.97 -10.63 27.86
C ARG A 52 -10.08 -10.70 29.38
N ILE A 53 -9.08 -10.22 30.10
CA ILE A 53 -9.02 -10.27 31.56
C ILE A 53 -9.60 -8.99 32.17
N THR A 54 -9.18 -7.83 31.67
CA THR A 54 -9.53 -6.52 32.25
C THR A 54 -10.66 -5.81 31.51
N GLY A 55 -11.01 -6.24 30.30
CA GLY A 55 -12.01 -5.58 29.44
C GLY A 55 -11.56 -4.23 28.87
N THR A 56 -10.39 -3.72 29.27
CA THR A 56 -9.82 -2.45 28.80
C THR A 56 -9.20 -2.62 27.42
N VAL A 57 -9.04 -1.50 26.70
CA VAL A 57 -8.31 -1.48 25.43
C VAL A 57 -6.87 -1.94 25.64
N ASP A 58 -6.44 -2.91 24.84
CA ASP A 58 -5.05 -3.31 24.69
C ASP A 58 -4.44 -2.52 23.53
N THR A 59 -3.64 -1.52 23.89
CA THR A 59 -3.00 -0.62 22.92
C THR A 59 -1.97 -1.34 22.06
N HIS A 60 -1.22 -2.30 22.61
CA HIS A 60 -0.21 -3.04 21.87
C HIS A 60 -0.85 -3.96 20.82
N ALA A 61 -1.89 -4.70 21.21
CA ALA A 61 -2.62 -5.55 20.28
C ALA A 61 -3.32 -4.72 19.20
N THR A 62 -3.85 -3.54 19.55
CA THR A 62 -4.45 -2.60 18.58
C THR A 62 -3.41 -2.13 17.57
N MET A 63 -2.23 -1.70 18.02
CA MET A 63 -1.16 -1.21 17.14
C MET A 63 -0.64 -2.30 16.20
N LEU A 64 -0.57 -3.56 16.65
CA LEU A 64 -0.21 -4.69 15.78
C LEU A 64 -1.23 -4.91 14.66
N VAL A 65 -2.52 -4.73 14.95
CA VAL A 65 -3.57 -4.83 13.92
C VAL A 65 -3.46 -3.68 12.93
N GLU A 66 -3.24 -2.45 13.40
CA GLU A 66 -3.05 -1.30 12.53
C GLU A 66 -1.84 -1.45 11.61
N GLY A 67 -0.71 -1.96 12.11
CA GLY A 67 0.47 -2.22 11.27
C GLY A 67 0.17 -3.21 10.14
N ARG A 68 -0.62 -4.26 10.39
CA ARG A 68 -1.06 -5.19 9.33
C ARG A 68 -1.99 -4.52 8.33
N ARG A 69 -2.89 -3.65 8.82
CA ARG A 69 -3.81 -2.89 7.97
C ARG A 69 -3.07 -1.93 7.04
N GLU A 70 -2.05 -1.26 7.55
CA GLU A 70 -1.18 -0.39 6.76
C GLU A 70 -0.47 -1.17 5.64
N ALA A 71 0.05 -2.37 5.94
CA ALA A 71 0.66 -3.23 4.94
C ALA A 71 -0.32 -3.59 3.80
N PHE A 72 -1.59 -3.91 4.14
CA PHE A 72 -2.61 -4.15 3.11
C PHE A 72 -2.93 -2.89 2.31
N PHE A 73 -3.05 -1.73 2.97
CA PHE A 73 -3.31 -0.48 2.28
C PHE A 73 -2.17 -0.06 1.35
N HIS A 74 -0.92 -0.40 1.67
CA HIS A 74 0.20 -0.23 0.76
C HIS A 74 -0.01 -1.05 -0.52
N ILE A 75 -0.37 -2.33 -0.40
CA ILE A 75 -0.67 -3.20 -1.56
C ILE A 75 -1.81 -2.62 -2.39
N ALA A 76 -2.93 -2.28 -1.75
CA ALA A 76 -4.11 -1.73 -2.41
C ALA A 76 -3.81 -0.41 -3.13
N LYS A 77 -2.99 0.46 -2.52
CA LYS A 77 -2.55 1.72 -3.11
C LYS A 77 -1.74 1.46 -4.38
N VAL A 78 -0.73 0.59 -4.34
CA VAL A 78 0.11 0.30 -5.52
C VAL A 78 -0.73 -0.30 -6.65
N LEU A 79 -1.66 -1.22 -6.35
CA LEU A 79 -2.55 -1.82 -7.35
C LEU A 79 -3.44 -0.78 -8.06
N ARG A 80 -3.96 0.20 -7.31
CA ARG A 80 -4.90 1.21 -7.77
C ARG A 80 -4.25 2.49 -8.31
N MET A 81 -2.93 2.60 -8.26
CA MET A 81 -2.22 3.78 -8.79
C MET A 81 -2.54 4.02 -10.27
N THR A 82 -3.08 5.20 -10.57
CA THR A 82 -3.37 5.62 -11.96
C THR A 82 -2.13 6.19 -12.63
N ASP A 83 -2.19 6.32 -13.96
CA ASP A 83 -1.10 6.95 -14.73
C ASP A 83 -0.97 8.43 -14.37
N GLU A 84 -2.10 9.12 -14.19
CA GLU A 84 -2.15 10.52 -13.74
C GLU A 84 -1.47 10.70 -12.39
N GLN A 85 -1.71 9.79 -11.43
CA GLN A 85 -1.05 9.87 -10.12
C GLN A 85 0.47 9.69 -10.23
N ILE A 86 0.96 8.84 -11.14
CA ILE A 86 2.40 8.66 -11.36
C ILE A 86 2.98 9.91 -12.05
N ASN A 87 2.26 10.51 -13.00
CA ASN A 87 2.67 11.73 -13.67
C ASN A 87 2.68 12.94 -12.72
N GLN A 88 1.69 13.07 -11.84
CA GLN A 88 1.69 14.10 -10.80
C GLN A 88 2.87 13.96 -9.82
N ILE A 89 3.27 12.72 -9.49
CA ILE A 89 4.48 12.48 -8.70
C ILE A 89 5.72 12.96 -9.46
N MET A 90 5.77 12.75 -10.78
CA MET A 90 6.87 13.23 -11.62
C MET A 90 6.94 14.77 -11.65
N GLU A 91 5.80 15.44 -11.87
CA GLU A 91 5.70 16.89 -11.95
C GLU A 91 6.13 17.55 -10.63
N ARG A 92 5.60 17.10 -9.49
CA ARG A 92 5.95 17.62 -8.16
C ARG A 92 7.43 17.46 -7.82
N GLU A 93 8.05 16.36 -8.23
CA GLU A 93 9.47 16.13 -7.99
C GLU A 93 10.35 16.98 -8.93
N ASN A 94 9.86 17.33 -10.11
CA ASN A 94 10.52 18.29 -11.00
C ASN A 94 10.47 19.70 -10.41
N GLU A 95 9.29 20.17 -9.99
CA GLU A 95 9.08 21.49 -9.37
C GLU A 95 9.90 21.70 -8.08
N ARG A 96 10.11 20.65 -7.28
CA ARG A 96 10.93 20.72 -6.06
C ARG A 96 12.42 20.88 -6.31
N THR A 97 12.87 20.63 -7.53
CA THR A 97 14.30 20.58 -7.87
C THR A 97 14.72 21.75 -8.77
N GLU A 98 13.76 22.56 -9.20
CA GLU A 98 13.93 23.88 -9.82
C GLU A 98 14.00 24.98 -8.75
#